data_AF-A0A2T3XUP2-F1
#
_entry.id   AF-A0A2T3XUP2-F1
#
_cell.length_a   1.000
_cell.length_b   1.000
_cell.length_c   1.000
_cell.angle_alpha   90.00
_cell.angle_beta   90.00
_cell.angle_gamma   90.00
#
_symmetry.space_group_name_H-M   'P 1'
#
loop_
_entity.id
_entity.type
_entity.pdbx_description
1 polymer ?
#
loop_
_entity_poly.entity_id
_entity_poly.type
_entity_poly.pdbx_seq_one_letter_code
_entity_poly.pdbx_strand_id
1 'polypeptide(L)' 'MEVWADESGCITRYNLAYINHELYQGDNGRVIGYDNAHGYHHRHYFGRIEPVDFVSFEDVEDQFARDWTALRSKR' A
#
# COMPACT_ATOMS: atom_id res chain seq x y z
N MET A 1 7.48 4.21 -3.57
CA MET A 1 6.45 5.01 -2.90
C MET A 1 6.33 6.31 -3.66
N GLU A 2 5.12 6.72 -3.96
CA GLU A 2 4.79 8.01 -4.56
C GLU A 2 3.71 8.67 -3.70
N VAL A 3 3.85 9.97 -3.44
CA VAL A 3 2.92 10.73 -2.60
C VAL A 3 2.72 12.09 -3.25
N TRP A 4 1.47 12.53 -3.33
CA TRP A 4 1.10 13.85 -3.83
C TRP A 4 0.40 14.62 -2.74
N ALA A 5 0.81 15.87 -2.55
CA ALA A 5 0.19 16.80 -1.62
C ALA A 5 -0.34 18.03 -2.38
N ASP A 6 -1.39 18.65 -1.84
CA ASP A 6 -1.85 19.95 -2.32
C ASP A 6 -0.95 21.10 -1.83
N GLU A 7 -1.30 22.33 -2.18
CA GLU A 7 -0.55 23.54 -1.79
C GLU A 7 -0.49 23.76 -0.27
N SER A 8 -1.41 23.17 0.49
CA SER A 8 -1.44 23.22 1.95
C SER A 8 -0.61 22.12 2.62
N GLY A 9 -0.06 21.19 1.83
CA GLY A 9 0.66 20.02 2.32
C GLY A 9 -0.25 18.83 2.67
N CYS A 10 -1.54 18.89 2.35
CA CYS A 10 -2.45 17.78 2.58
C CYS A 10 -2.25 16.67 1.55
N ILE A 11 -2.08 15.42 2.00
CA ILE A 11 -1.90 14.28 1.10
C ILE A 11 -3.21 14.00 0.36
N THR A 12 -3.17 14.13 -0.97
CA THR A 12 -4.33 13.90 -1.85
C THR A 12 -4.27 12.56 -2.56
N ARG A 13 -3.07 12.03 -2.78
CA ARG A 13 -2.85 10.73 -3.40
C ARG A 13 -1.59 10.07 -2.86
N TYR A 14 -1.59 8.74 -2.83
CA TYR A 14 -0.39 7.96 -2.54
C TYR A 14 -0.40 6.61 -3.26
N ASN A 15 0.79 6.04 -3.42
CA ASN A 15 1.01 4.66 -3.83
C ASN A 15 2.22 4.08 -3.09
N LEU A 16 1.97 3.12 -2.20
CA LEU A 16 2.97 2.27 -1.58
C LEU A 16 2.85 0.89 -2.20
N ALA A 17 3.96 0.33 -2.67
CA ALA A 17 3.97 -1.00 -3.26
C ALA A 17 5.30 -1.69 -2.94
N TYR A 18 5.20 -2.92 -2.45
CA TYR A 18 6.29 -3.88 -2.46
C TYR A 18 6.06 -4.85 -3.62
N ILE A 19 6.99 -4.82 -4.57
CA ILE A 19 6.96 -5.64 -5.78
C ILE A 19 8.02 -6.73 -5.68
N ASN A 20 7.62 -7.97 -5.91
CA ASN A 20 8.53 -9.09 -6.03
C ASN A 20 7.90 -10.19 -6.91
N HIS A 21 8.34 -10.24 -8.17
CA HIS A 21 7.87 -11.20 -9.17
C HIS A 21 8.23 -12.66 -8.86
N GLU A 22 9.28 -12.91 -8.07
CA GLU A 22 9.63 -14.27 -7.63
C GLU A 22 8.64 -14.78 -6.60
N LEU A 23 8.14 -13.89 -5.74
CA LEU A 23 7.20 -14.23 -4.67
C LEU A 23 5.73 -14.24 -5.15
N TYR A 24 5.38 -13.37 -6.10
CA TYR A 24 4.04 -13.31 -6.68
C TYR A 24 4.08 -12.77 -8.11
N GLN A 25 3.41 -13.43 -9.06
CA GLN A 25 3.40 -13.02 -10.47
C GLN A 25 2.14 -12.25 -10.88
N GLY A 26 1.08 -12.26 -10.07
CA GLY A 26 -0.12 -11.46 -10.30
C GLY A 26 0.09 -9.99 -9.94
N ASP A 27 -0.89 -9.14 -10.28
CA ASP A 27 -0.87 -7.70 -9.95
C ASP A 27 0.46 -6.99 -10.29
N ASN A 28 1.02 -7.32 -11.46
CA ASN A 28 2.34 -6.85 -11.90
C ASN A 28 3.46 -7.06 -10.87
N GLY A 29 3.40 -8.17 -10.12
CA GLY A 29 4.38 -8.50 -9.09
C GLY A 29 4.13 -7.85 -7.73
N ARG A 30 3.05 -7.07 -7.56
CA ARG A 30 2.73 -6.40 -6.29
C ARG A 30 2.28 -7.45 -5.27
N VAL A 31 3.11 -7.65 -4.26
CA VAL A 31 2.83 -8.56 -3.15
C VAL A 31 2.05 -7.85 -2.06
N ILE A 32 2.45 -6.62 -1.72
CA ILE A 32 1.78 -5.76 -0.74
C ILE A 32 1.69 -4.37 -1.35
N GLY A 33 0.57 -3.68 -1.19
CA GLY A 33 0.49 -2.27 -1.52
C GLY A 33 -0.67 -1.57 -0.83
N TYR A 34 -0.59 -0.24 -0.77
CA TYR A 34 -1.66 0.63 -0.29
C TYR A 34 -1.73 1.82 -1.24
N ASP A 35 -2.91 2.11 -1.78
CA ASP A 35 -3.12 3.28 -2.61
C ASP A 35 -4.57 3.77 -2.55
N ASN A 36 -4.82 4.95 -3.11
CA ASN A 36 -6.14 5.54 -3.20
C ASN A 36 -6.53 5.89 -4.65
N ALA A 37 -5.93 5.23 -5.65
CA ALA A 37 -6.10 5.57 -7.06
C ALA A 37 -7.52 5.32 -7.61
N HIS A 38 -8.37 4.60 -6.86
CA HIS A 38 -9.75 4.25 -7.23
C HIS A 38 -10.80 5.07 -6.48
N GLY A 39 -10.42 6.20 -5.88
CA GLY A 39 -11.34 7.08 -5.13
C GLY A 39 -11.68 6.59 -3.73
N TYR A 40 -11.06 5.50 -3.28
CA TYR A 40 -11.10 5.01 -1.90
C TYR A 40 -9.76 4.39 -1.53
N HIS A 41 -9.46 4.38 -0.24
CA HIS A 41 -8.23 3.83 0.31
C HIS A 41 -8.33 2.32 0.36
N HIS A 42 -7.33 1.62 -0.18
CA HIS A 42 -7.35 0.17 -0.21
C HIS A 42 -5.96 -0.43 -0.15
N ARG A 43 -5.93 -1.65 0.36
CA ARG A 43 -4.78 -2.53 0.44
C ARG A 43 -4.81 -3.52 -0.71
N HIS A 44 -3.65 -3.75 -1.30
CA HIS A 44 -3.33 -4.88 -2.15
C HIS A 44 -2.53 -5.91 -1.34
N TYR A 45 -2.94 -7.18 -1.37
CA TYR A 45 -2.19 -8.28 -0.77
C TYR A 45 -2.29 -9.53 -1.63
N PHE A 46 -1.21 -9.90 -2.32
CA PHE A 46 -1.18 -10.99 -3.31
C PHE A 46 -2.37 -10.92 -4.29
N GLY A 47 -2.59 -9.74 -4.88
CA GLY A 47 -3.66 -9.46 -5.85
C GLY A 47 -5.08 -9.37 -5.27
N ARG A 48 -5.26 -9.59 -3.96
CA ARG A 48 -6.52 -9.29 -3.28
C ARG A 48 -6.57 -7.80 -2.92
N ILE A 49 -7.69 -7.15 -3.25
CA ILE A 49 -7.95 -5.76 -2.92
C ILE A 49 -8.96 -5.68 -1.78
N GLU A 50 -8.64 -4.92 -0.75
CA GLU A 50 -9.53 -4.71 0.41
C GLU A 50 -9.59 -3.23 0.76
N PRO A 51 -10.78 -2.66 1.02
CA PRO A 51 -10.86 -1.30 1.54
C PRO A 51 -10.17 -1.21 2.91
N VAL A 52 -9.58 -0.05 3.19
CA VAL A 52 -9.02 0.27 4.51
C VAL A 52 -9.65 1.54 5.04
N ASP A 53 -9.87 1.59 6.35
CA ASP A 53 -10.25 2.82 7.02
C ASP A 53 -9.06 3.77 7.01
N PHE A 54 -9.28 4.97 6.44
CA PHE A 54 -8.24 5.98 6.37
C PHE A 54 -8.28 6.89 7.59
N VAL A 55 -7.22 6.81 8.41
CA VAL A 55 -7.02 7.68 9.58
C VAL A 55 -6.06 8.82 9.24
N SER A 56 -4.87 8.48 8.74
CA SER A 56 -3.88 9.42 8.20
C SER A 56 -2.95 8.70 7.23
N PHE A 57 -2.08 9.46 6.54
CA PHE A 57 -1.08 8.83 5.68
C PHE A 57 -0.04 8.06 6.50
N GLU A 58 0.35 8.57 7.66
CA GLU A 58 1.28 7.91 8.59
C GLU A 58 0.73 6.57 9.09
N ASP A 59 -0.58 6.49 9.38
CA ASP A 59 -1.20 5.20 9.73
C ASP A 59 -1.15 4.20 8.56
N VAL A 60 -1.32 4.67 7.32
CA VAL A 60 -1.14 3.82 6.12
C VAL A 60 0.30 3.33 6.00
N GLU A 61 1.29 4.19 6.25
CA GLU A 61 2.71 3.79 6.27
C GLU A 61 2.98 2.73 7.33
N ASP A 62 2.43 2.90 8.54
CA ASP A 62 2.55 1.94 9.64
C ASP A 62 1.87 0.59 9.32
N GLN A 63 0.70 0.62 8.68
CA GLN A 63 0.03 -0.59 8.19
C GLN A 63 0.89 -1.32 7.14
N PHE A 64 1.43 -0.59 6.16
CA PHE A 64 2.32 -1.17 5.15
C PHE A 64 3.59 -1.77 5.77
N ALA A 65 4.23 -1.06 6.71
CA ALA A 65 5.44 -1.53 7.39
C ALA A 65 5.19 -2.79 8.22
N ARG A 66 4.03 -2.88 8.90
CA ARG A 66 3.59 -4.08 9.65
C ARG A 66 3.39 -5.27 8.73
N ASP A 67 2.68 -5.09 7.61
CA ASP A 67 2.46 -6.17 6.64
C ASP A 67 3.76 -6.65 6.01
N TRP A 68 4.64 -5.71 5.66
CA TRP A 68 5.97 -6.02 5.12
C TRP A 68 6.83 -6.80 6.11
N THR A 69 6.84 -6.39 7.37
CA THR A 69 7.56 -7.08 8.43
C THR A 69 6.99 -8.47 8.69
N ALA A 70 5.66 -8.61 8.73
CA ALA A 70 4.97 -9.89 8.89
C ALA A 70 5.23 -10.85 7.71
N LEU A 71 5.39 -10.32 6.49
CA LEU A 71 5.79 -11.13 5.33
C LEU A 71 7.20 -11.69 5.49
N ARG A 72 8.12 -10.91 6.05
CA ARG A 72 9.53 -11.30 6.26
C ARG A 72 9.73 -12.25 7.44
N SER A 73 8.87 -12.18 8.46
CA SER A 73 8.96 -13.04 9.65
C SER A 73 8.38 -14.44 9.44
N LYS A 74 7.64 -14.67 8.35
CA LYS A 74 7.12 -15.99 7.95
C LYS A 74 8.14 -16.86 7.19
N ARG A 75 9.44 -16.61 7.39
CA ARG A 75 10.53 -17.43 6.82
C ARG A 75 10.94 -18.54 7.76
#